data_AF-A0A8C3LL43-F1
#
_entry.id   AF-A0A8C3LL43-F1
#
_cell.length_a   1.000
_cell.length_b   1.000
_cell.length_c   1.000
_cell.angle_alpha   90.00
_cell.angle_beta   90.00
_cell.angle_gamma   90.00
#
_symmetry.space_group_name_H-M   'P 1'
#
loop_
_entity.id
_entity.type
_entity.pdbx_description
1 polymer ?
#
loop_
_entity_poly.entity_id
_entity_poly.type
_entity_poly.pdbx_seq_one_letter_code
_entity_poly.pdbx_strand_id
1 'polypeptide(L)'
;MLGVAFSGYSCIIFTLGLIQGPFCNSSSGWDYIFKDTVGGYLTDYSAWSQCAEPTNAVEWTIILLSILITLSGLQLIICFLKVAAELKRTLCGTYSVFIQAGIL
;
A
#
# COMPACT_ATOMS: atom_id res chain seq x y z
N MET A 1 15.94 -5.98 -6.48
CA MET A 1 15.56 -5.01 -5.42
C MET A 1 14.71 -3.84 -5.92
N LEU A 2 14.77 -3.44 -7.21
CA LEU A 2 13.89 -2.38 -7.74
C LEU A 2 12.40 -2.60 -7.45
N GLY A 3 11.90 -3.84 -7.55
CA GLY A 3 10.49 -4.14 -7.25
C GLY A 3 10.08 -3.84 -5.81
N VAL A 4 10.97 -4.05 -4.82
CA VAL A 4 10.70 -3.73 -3.42
C VAL A 4 10.71 -2.22 -3.21
N ALA A 5 11.67 -1.51 -3.81
CA ALA A 5 11.76 -0.06 -3.72
C ALA A 5 10.53 0.63 -4.34
N PHE A 6 10.11 0.20 -5.53
CA PHE A 6 8.94 0.75 -6.22
C PHE A 6 7.64 0.45 -5.48
N SER A 7 7.49 -0.77 -4.97
CA SER A 7 6.29 -1.18 -4.20
C SER A 7 6.22 -0.50 -2.84
N GLY A 8 7.35 -0.27 -2.18
CA GLY A 8 7.41 0.52 -0.95
C GLY A 8 7.05 1.98 -1.20
N TYR A 9 7.62 2.60 -2.23
CA TYR A 9 7.33 3.97 -2.61
C TYR A 9 5.84 4.16 -2.96
N SER A 10 5.28 3.27 -3.78
CA SER A 10 3.87 3.35 -4.17
C SER A 10 2.92 3.17 -2.97
N CYS A 11 3.20 2.22 -2.07
CA CYS A 11 2.40 2.00 -0.85
C CYS A 11 2.37 3.26 0.04
N ILE A 12 3.51 3.92 0.23
CA ILE A 12 3.61 5.16 1.00
C ILE A 12 2.80 6.27 0.35
N ILE A 13 3.00 6.51 -0.95
CA ILE A 13 2.29 7.59 -1.68
C ILE A 13 0.78 7.37 -1.67
N PHE A 14 0.30 6.14 -1.89
CA PHE A 14 -1.13 5.85 -1.86
C PHE A 14 -1.74 5.98 -0.46
N THR A 15 -1.01 5.59 0.58
CA THR A 15 -1.45 5.77 1.97
C THR A 15 -1.53 7.25 2.33
N LEU A 16 -0.54 8.05 1.92
CA LEU A 16 -0.56 9.50 2.11
C LEU A 16 -1.72 10.15 1.33
N GLY A 17 -1.98 9.71 0.09
CA GLY A 17 -3.11 10.16 -0.70
C GLY A 17 -4.46 9.82 -0.07
N LEU A 18 -4.56 8.66 0.59
CA LEU A 18 -5.75 8.25 1.33
C LEU A 18 -5.94 9.08 2.61
N ILE A 19 -4.87 9.49 3.29
CA ILE A 19 -4.97 10.33 4.49
C ILE A 19 -5.36 11.77 4.13
N GLN A 20 -4.83 12.30 3.02
CA GLN A 20 -5.05 13.68 2.60
C GLN A 20 -6.46 13.90 2.02
N GLY A 21 -7.06 12.85 1.46
CA GLY A 21 -8.39 12.87 0.88
C GLY A 21 -8.46 13.55 -0.49
N PRO A 22 -9.55 13.32 -1.25
CA PRO A 22 -9.75 13.91 -2.56
C PRO A 22 -10.08 15.40 -2.47
N PHE A 23 -9.78 16.14 -3.54
CA PHE A 23 -10.17 17.54 -3.68
C PHE A 23 -11.67 17.62 -3.97
N CYS A 24 -12.43 18.27 -3.08
CA CYS A 24 -13.89 18.39 -3.20
C CYS A 24 -14.32 19.85 -3.21
N ASN A 25 -15.43 20.12 -3.91
CA ASN A 25 -16.11 21.40 -3.83
C ASN A 25 -17.18 21.34 -2.73
N SER A 26 -17.00 22.16 -1.69
CA SER A 26 -18.01 22.38 -0.66
C SER A 26 -18.81 23.66 -0.99
N SER A 27 -19.83 23.97 -0.19
CA SER A 27 -20.65 25.18 -0.36
C SER A 27 -19.84 26.50 -0.24
N SER A 28 -18.62 26.45 0.30
CA SER A 28 -17.67 27.56 0.41
C SER A 28 -16.57 27.59 -0.67
N GLY A 29 -16.53 26.62 -1.59
CA GLY A 29 -15.52 26.50 -2.65
C GLY A 29 -14.74 25.18 -2.63
N TRP A 30 -13.73 25.10 -3.51
CA TRP A 30 -12.85 23.93 -3.64
C TRP A 30 -11.83 23.90 -2.51
N ASP A 31 -11.93 22.91 -1.61
CA ASP A 31 -11.01 22.78 -0.49
C ASP A 31 -10.75 21.31 -0.11
N TYR A 32 -9.62 21.06 0.54
CA TYR A 32 -9.28 19.77 1.13
C TYR A 32 -9.91 19.63 2.51
N ILE A 33 -11.22 19.47 2.53
CA ILE A 33 -12.03 19.32 3.76
C ILE A 33 -11.62 18.14 4.66
N PHE A 34 -10.85 17.19 4.13
CA PHE A 34 -10.39 16.00 4.87
C PHE A 34 -8.95 16.09 5.39
N LYS A 35 -8.25 17.20 5.13
CA LYS A 35 -6.84 17.36 5.50
C LYS A 35 -6.59 17.32 7.02
N ASP A 36 -7.56 17.76 7.82
CA ASP A 36 -7.49 17.81 9.28
C ASP A 36 -7.97 16.53 9.97
N THR A 37 -8.65 15.61 9.27
CA THR A 37 -9.25 14.42 9.90
C THR A 37 -8.33 13.20 9.93
N VAL A 38 -7.12 13.25 9.35
CA VAL A 38 -6.15 12.13 9.33
C VAL A 38 -6.82 10.78 8.97
N GLY A 39 -7.70 10.77 7.97
CA GLY A 39 -8.44 9.57 7.57
C GLY A 39 -9.71 9.25 8.39
N GLY A 40 -10.12 10.08 9.33
CA GLY A 40 -11.40 9.94 10.06
C GLY A 40 -12.63 9.95 9.14
N TYR A 41 -12.50 10.56 7.95
CA TYR A 41 -13.54 10.52 6.93
C TYR A 41 -13.82 9.11 6.36
N LEU A 42 -12.91 8.15 6.54
CA LEU A 42 -13.14 6.76 6.13
C LEU A 42 -14.15 6.05 7.04
N THR A 43 -14.33 6.54 8.26
CA THR A 43 -15.26 5.99 9.26
C THR A 43 -16.55 6.80 9.34
N ASP A 44 -16.48 8.11 9.11
CA ASP A 44 -17.65 8.99 9.04
C ASP A 44 -18.21 9.11 7.62
N TYR A 45 -19.10 8.17 7.26
CA TYR A 45 -19.90 8.24 6.04
C TYR A 45 -20.74 9.54 5.95
N SER A 46 -21.07 10.16 7.08
CA SER A 46 -21.79 11.43 7.16
C SER A 46 -20.98 12.61 6.57
N ALA A 47 -19.65 12.51 6.58
CA ALA A 47 -18.75 13.53 6.03
C ALA A 47 -18.69 13.50 4.50
N TRP A 48 -19.07 12.38 3.85
CA TRP A 48 -19.07 12.25 2.40
C TRP A 48 -20.13 13.15 1.74
N SER A 49 -21.24 13.39 2.46
CA SER A 49 -22.31 14.31 2.06
C SER A 49 -21.90 15.79 2.04
N GLN A 50 -20.73 16.16 2.57
CA GLN A 50 -20.23 17.55 2.50
C GLN A 50 -19.59 17.89 1.14
N CYS A 51 -19.30 16.88 0.32
CA CYS A 51 -18.90 17.04 -1.07
C CYS A 51 -20.15 17.08 -1.96
N ALA A 52 -20.54 18.26 -2.44
CA ALA A 52 -21.73 18.42 -3.28
C ALA A 52 -21.49 17.98 -4.73
N GLU A 53 -20.25 18.09 -5.22
CA GLU A 53 -19.89 17.76 -6.61
C GLU A 53 -18.40 17.41 -6.72
N PRO A 54 -18.02 16.35 -7.49
CA PRO A 54 -18.84 15.45 -8.30
C PRO A 54 -19.33 14.21 -7.54
N THR A 55 -20.48 13.67 -7.97
CA THR A 55 -21.13 12.48 -7.42
C THR A 55 -20.19 11.26 -7.41
N ASN A 56 -20.03 10.62 -6.25
CA ASN A 56 -19.26 9.39 -6.02
C ASN A 56 -17.73 9.46 -6.24
N ALA A 57 -17.13 10.62 -6.47
CA ALA A 57 -15.67 10.73 -6.69
C ALA A 57 -14.85 10.27 -5.47
N VAL A 58 -15.39 10.50 -4.27
CA VAL A 58 -14.79 10.06 -2.99
C VAL A 58 -14.76 8.54 -2.90
N GLU A 59 -15.89 7.89 -3.21
CA GLU A 59 -16.04 6.43 -3.14
C GLU A 59 -15.06 5.71 -4.08
N TRP A 60 -15.01 6.13 -5.35
CA TRP A 60 -14.09 5.54 -6.33
C TRP A 60 -12.62 5.76 -5.95
N THR A 61 -12.26 6.93 -5.42
CA THR A 61 -10.89 7.21 -4.99
C THR A 61 -10.47 6.30 -3.83
N ILE A 62 -11.35 6.11 -2.84
CA ILE A 62 -11.09 5.21 -1.71
C ILE A 62 -10.92 3.77 -2.20
N ILE A 63 -11.82 3.29 -3.07
CA ILE A 63 -11.78 1.93 -3.61
C ILE A 63 -10.48 1.70 -4.38
N LEU A 64 -10.13 2.61 -5.30
CA LEU A 64 -8.92 2.50 -6.12
C LEU A 64 -7.65 2.51 -5.27
N LEU A 65 -7.54 3.46 -4.33
CA LEU A 65 -6.39 3.54 -3.43
C LEU A 65 -6.27 2.29 -2.55
N SER A 66 -7.38 1.77 -2.03
CA SER A 66 -7.42 0.54 -1.23
C SER A 66 -6.91 -0.67 -2.02
N ILE A 67 -7.36 -0.84 -3.26
CA ILE A 67 -6.89 -1.93 -4.14
C ILE A 67 -5.39 -1.79 -4.40
N LEU A 68 -4.90 -0.59 -4.69
CA LEU A 68 -3.48 -0.34 -4.99
C LEU A 68 -2.59 -0.59 -3.76
N ILE A 69 -3.00 -0.17 -2.57
CA ILE A 69 -2.31 -0.45 -1.31
C ILE A 69 -2.27 -1.96 -1.05
N THR A 70 -3.39 -2.66 -1.25
CA THR A 70 -3.47 -4.11 -1.07
C THR A 70 -2.52 -4.86 -2.03
N LEU A 71 -2.53 -4.49 -3.32
CA LEU A 71 -1.69 -5.13 -4.33
C LEU A 71 -0.19 -4.87 -4.09
N SER A 72 0.18 -3.63 -3.73
CA SER A 72 1.57 -3.29 -3.39
C SER A 72 2.05 -3.98 -2.10
N GLY A 73 1.19 -4.06 -1.07
CA GLY A 73 1.47 -4.84 0.13
C GLY A 73 1.68 -6.32 -0.17
N LEU A 74 0.80 -6.92 -0.99
CA LEU A 74 0.91 -8.32 -1.39
C LEU A 74 2.22 -8.61 -2.15
N GLN A 75 2.62 -7.71 -3.05
CA GLN A 75 3.88 -7.84 -3.79
C GLN A 75 5.10 -7.87 -2.85
N LEU A 76 5.11 -7.03 -1.81
CA LEU A 76 6.18 -7.03 -0.80
C LEU A 76 6.23 -8.34 -0.02
N ILE A 77 5.07 -8.85 0.40
CA ILE A 77 4.94 -10.12 1.13
C ILE A 77 5.45 -11.29 0.28
N ILE A 78 5.01 -11.38 -0.98
CA ILE A 78 5.45 -12.45 -1.90
C ILE A 78 6.97 -12.38 -2.13
N CYS A 79 7.52 -11.18 -2.33
CA CYS A 79 8.96 -11.01 -2.50
C CYS A 79 9.73 -11.49 -1.27
N PHE A 80 9.27 -11.14 -0.06
CA PHE A 80 9.88 -11.57 1.19
C PHE A 80 9.86 -13.11 1.35
N LEU A 81 8.72 -13.74 1.06
CA LEU A 81 8.58 -15.21 1.12
C LEU A 81 9.50 -15.92 0.13
N LYS A 82 9.66 -15.38 -1.09
CA LYS A 82 10.59 -15.91 -2.09
C LYS A 82 12.04 -15.84 -1.59
N VAL A 83 12.46 -14.69 -1.08
CA VAL A 83 13.82 -14.52 -0.51
C VAL A 83 14.04 -15.47 0.66
N ALA A 84 13.06 -15.63 1.56
CA ALA A 84 13.16 -16.56 2.67
C ALA A 84 13.26 -18.03 2.20
N ALA A 85 12.49 -18.42 1.18
CA ALA A 85 12.55 -19.76 0.61
C ALA A 85 13.89 -20.03 -0.10
N GLU A 86 14.42 -19.07 -0.85
CA GLU A 86 15.74 -19.18 -1.49
C GLU A 86 16.87 -19.19 -0.45
N LEU A 87 16.75 -18.40 0.62
CA LEU A 87 17.71 -18.42 1.73
C LEU A 87 17.69 -19.77 2.45
N LYS A 88 16.50 -20.30 2.73
CA LYS A 88 16.32 -21.66 3.30
C LYS A 88 16.98 -22.70 2.41
N ARG A 89 16.75 -22.67 1.10
CA ARG A 89 17.37 -23.58 0.12
C ARG A 89 18.88 -23.45 0.08
N THR A 90 19.41 -22.23 0.11
CA THR A 90 20.86 -21.98 0.10
C THR A 90 21.50 -22.49 1.38
N LEU A 91 20.97 -22.15 2.56
CA LEU A 91 21.43 -22.69 3.84
C LEU A 91 21.32 -24.22 3.87
N CYS A 92 20.26 -24.78 3.25
CA CYS A 92 20.09 -26.21 3.09
C CYS A 92 21.18 -26.85 2.20
N GLY A 93 21.46 -26.23 1.06
CA GLY A 93 22.47 -26.71 0.10
C GLY A 93 23.91 -26.50 0.60
N THR A 94 24.14 -25.46 1.39
CA THR A 94 25.46 -25.17 1.97
C THR A 94 25.83 -26.20 3.04
N TYR A 95 24.89 -26.70 3.86
CA TYR A 95 25.21 -27.81 4.78
C TYR A 95 25.59 -29.08 4.02
N SER A 96 24.99 -29.38 2.87
CA SER A 96 25.29 -30.59 2.11
C SER A 96 26.59 -30.46 1.31
N VAL A 97 26.92 -29.27 0.82
CA VAL A 97 28.23 -28.98 0.20
C VAL A 97 29.36 -29.01 1.23
N PHE A 98 29.17 -28.48 2.46
CA PHE A 98 30.19 -28.59 3.51
C PHE A 98 30.40 -30.04 3.97
N ILE A 99 29.35 -30.87 4.01
CA ILE A 99 29.49 -32.31 4.28
C ILE A 99 30.24 -33.01 3.13
N GLN A 100 30.01 -32.64 1.87
CA GLN A 100 30.70 -33.28 0.74
C GLN A 100 32.15 -32.82 0.55
N ALA A 101 32.48 -31.57 0.86
CA ALA A 101 33.86 -31.05 0.83
C ALA A 101 34.70 -31.47 2.05
N GLY A 102 34.09 -31.97 3.12
CA GLY A 102 34.78 -32.53 4.29
C GLY A 102 35.07 -34.03 4.21
N ILE A 103 34.60 -34.72 3.17
CA ILE A 103 34.75 -36.17 2.96
C ILE A 103 35.64 -36.49 1.73
N LEU A 104 36.16 -35.47 1.01
CA LEU A 104 37.18 -35.63 -0.03
C LEU A 104 38.57 -35.26 0.49
#